data_AF-A0A5F7ZIX6-F1
#
_entry.id   AF-A0A5F7ZIX6-F1
#
_cell.length_a   1.000
_cell.length_b   1.000
_cell.length_c   1.000
_cell.angle_alpha   90.00
_cell.angle_beta   90.00
_cell.angle_gamma   90.00
#
_symmetry.space_group_name_H-M   'P 1'
#
loop_
_entity.id
_entity.type
_entity.pdbx_description
1 polymer ?
#
loop_
_entity_poly.entity_id
_entity_poly.type
_entity_poly.pdbx_seq_one_letter_code
_entity_poly.pdbx_strand_id
1 'polypeptide(L)'
;MLLFAALMVHELGHNLGIQHDHSACFCREKHFCLMHENITKESGFSNCSSDYFHQFLREHKGACLFNKPRPRGRKRRDSVCGNGVVEDTEECDCGSACHLDPCCDPTCTLKEHAECSHGLCCLDCTFRRKGFLCRPTQDECDLPEYCDGSSAECPADSYKQDGTLCDRIHYCSGGQCKNPDNQCVNIYGYPARSAPEDCYISMNTRGDRFGNCGHPTEDQQTYVTCSDDNVFCGKLICTGVQSLPRVKAQHTVIQVPHDNDWCWSMDADNITDTPDNGNVHVGTSCAPNKVCMDYSCVHHSILLYDCRPEESCHGKGVCNNLRHCHCGSGFAPPDCKNPGNGGSVDSGPAGKPSDEIISREENRNHIVGHGNPQRGDVSNNKNKSLGKLVYIVPLLLLALFAGLIILASMGARKEILQRSQGDTEGTPEEVAPEQKLGKGQEEEAKNESSNKANSGYTG
;
A
#
# COMPACT_ATOMS: atom_id res chain seq x y z
N MET A 1 35.89 -0.68 14.54
CA MET A 1 34.74 0.24 14.67
C MET A 1 33.92 0.33 13.39
N LEU A 2 34.34 1.02 12.32
CA LEU A 2 33.49 1.28 11.14
C LEU A 2 32.76 0.05 10.53
N LEU A 3 33.39 -1.12 10.43
CA LEU A 3 32.70 -2.33 9.94
C LEU A 3 31.58 -2.82 10.87
N PHE A 4 31.77 -2.68 12.19
CA PHE A 4 30.75 -2.99 13.18
C PHE A 4 29.60 -1.97 13.16
N ALA A 5 29.90 -0.68 12.86
CA ALA A 5 28.87 0.32 12.64
C ALA A 5 28.06 0.02 11.37
N ALA A 6 28.72 -0.36 10.26
CA ALA A 6 28.04 -0.79 9.04
C ALA A 6 27.15 -2.02 9.27
N LEU A 7 27.64 -3.02 10.01
CA LEU A 7 26.83 -4.18 10.44
C LEU A 7 25.63 -3.74 11.29
N MET A 8 25.84 -2.92 12.32
CA MET A 8 24.77 -2.43 13.20
C MET A 8 23.68 -1.66 12.42
N VAL A 9 24.04 -0.86 11.42
CA VAL A 9 23.07 -0.14 10.58
C VAL A 9 22.41 -1.05 9.53
N HIS A 10 23.07 -2.12 9.09
CA HIS A 10 22.47 -3.17 8.26
C HIS A 10 21.37 -3.93 9.04
N GLU A 11 21.68 -4.42 10.24
CA GLU A 11 20.69 -5.12 11.08
C GLU A 11 19.57 -4.18 11.55
N LEU A 12 19.88 -2.93 11.91
CA LEU A 12 18.86 -1.93 12.20
C LEU A 12 18.02 -1.61 10.95
N GLY A 13 18.58 -1.72 9.74
CA GLY A 13 17.84 -1.63 8.49
C GLY A 13 16.74 -2.69 8.38
N HIS A 14 17.05 -3.96 8.67
CA HIS A 14 16.05 -5.04 8.68
C HIS A 14 14.95 -4.79 9.71
N ASN A 15 15.30 -4.31 10.92
CA ASN A 15 14.33 -3.92 11.95
C ASN A 15 13.42 -2.75 11.51
N LEU A 16 13.89 -1.91 10.59
CA LEU A 16 13.13 -0.83 9.95
C LEU A 16 12.50 -1.26 8.61
N GLY A 17 12.35 -2.57 8.39
CA GLY A 17 11.69 -3.16 7.22
C GLY A 17 12.50 -3.14 5.92
N ILE A 18 13.73 -2.63 5.95
CA ILE A 18 14.60 -2.50 4.78
C ILE A 18 15.17 -3.87 4.40
N GLN A 19 14.88 -4.33 3.17
CA GLN A 19 15.39 -5.61 2.67
C GLN A 19 16.74 -5.46 1.95
N HIS A 20 17.36 -6.59 1.59
CA HIS A 20 18.60 -6.60 0.81
C HIS A 20 18.45 -5.97 -0.58
N ASP A 21 19.53 -5.29 -1.01
CA ASP A 21 19.63 -4.65 -2.32
C ASP A 21 19.76 -5.68 -3.45
N HIS A 22 19.12 -5.41 -4.60
CA HIS A 22 19.19 -6.27 -5.78
C HIS A 22 19.72 -5.53 -7.02
N SER A 23 19.87 -6.24 -8.14
CA SER A 23 20.51 -5.77 -9.39
C SER A 23 19.93 -4.52 -10.09
N ALA A 24 18.83 -3.94 -9.61
CA ALA A 24 18.29 -2.66 -10.09
C ALA A 24 18.34 -1.54 -9.03
N CYS A 25 18.84 -1.86 -7.84
CA CYS A 25 19.08 -0.93 -6.75
C CYS A 25 20.46 -0.30 -6.93
N PHE A 26 20.54 1.02 -6.70
CA PHE A 26 21.76 1.80 -6.84
C PHE A 26 21.89 2.79 -5.68
N CYS A 27 23.10 2.90 -5.13
CA CYS A 27 23.51 3.89 -4.15
C CYS A 27 24.44 4.88 -4.87
N ARG A 28 23.96 6.11 -5.12
CA ARG A 28 24.52 7.02 -6.15
C ARG A 28 25.97 7.46 -5.95
N GLU A 29 26.56 7.24 -4.79
CA GLU A 29 27.88 7.76 -4.40
C GLU A 29 28.84 6.70 -3.84
N LYS A 30 28.44 5.42 -3.78
CA LYS A 30 29.26 4.33 -3.22
C LYS A 30 29.32 3.11 -4.15
N HIS A 31 30.46 2.41 -4.13
CA HIS A 31 30.67 1.20 -4.93
C HIS A 31 29.88 -0.02 -4.43
N PHE A 32 29.47 -0.01 -3.16
CA PHE A 32 28.69 -1.07 -2.53
C PHE A 32 27.57 -0.43 -1.72
N CYS A 33 26.35 -0.96 -1.84
CA CYS A 33 25.20 -0.46 -1.10
C CYS A 33 25.09 -1.17 0.25
N LEU A 34 24.58 -0.47 1.26
CA LEU A 34 24.64 -0.90 2.66
C LEU A 34 23.81 -2.17 2.92
N MET A 35 22.76 -2.40 2.15
CA MET A 35 21.91 -3.59 2.25
C MET A 35 22.33 -4.69 1.26
N HIS A 36 23.53 -4.66 0.70
CA HIS A 36 24.09 -5.83 0.01
C HIS A 36 24.51 -6.89 1.03
N GLU A 37 24.34 -8.18 0.69
CA GLU A 37 24.87 -9.35 1.42
C GLU A 37 26.32 -9.22 1.92
N ASN A 38 27.17 -8.47 1.20
CA ASN A 38 28.57 -8.24 1.54
C ASN A 38 28.76 -6.83 2.12
N ILE A 39 28.62 -6.71 3.44
CA ILE A 39 28.69 -5.43 4.16
C ILE A 39 30.10 -4.83 4.08
N THR A 40 30.21 -3.61 3.55
CA THR A 40 31.49 -2.88 3.44
C THR A 40 31.50 -1.59 4.27
N LYS A 41 32.68 -1.14 4.66
CA LYS A 41 32.89 0.05 5.52
C LYS A 41 32.53 1.38 4.84
N GLU A 42 32.44 1.39 3.52
CA GLU A 42 32.13 2.56 2.71
C GLU A 42 30.91 2.29 1.83
N SER A 43 29.80 2.07 2.50
CA SER A 43 28.51 1.79 1.90
C SER A 43 27.47 2.83 2.33
N GLY A 44 26.36 2.88 1.59
CA GLY A 44 25.22 3.73 1.89
C GLY A 44 23.94 3.11 1.36
N PHE A 45 22.79 3.53 1.87
CA PHE A 45 21.49 3.04 1.44
C PHE A 45 21.26 3.29 -0.07
N SER A 46 20.54 2.37 -0.72
CA SER A 46 20.14 2.48 -2.12
C SER A 46 18.78 3.18 -2.28
N ASN A 47 18.39 3.46 -3.51
CA ASN A 47 17.01 3.88 -3.82
C ASN A 47 15.95 2.86 -3.39
N CYS A 48 16.26 1.55 -3.42
CA CYS A 48 15.35 0.50 -2.93
C CYS A 48 15.26 0.53 -1.40
N SER A 49 16.39 0.77 -0.72
CA SER A 49 16.41 0.84 0.74
C SER A 49 15.46 1.92 1.27
N SER A 50 15.43 3.08 0.60
CA SER A 50 14.49 4.17 0.92
C SER A 50 13.03 3.80 0.68
N ASP A 51 12.69 3.12 -0.43
CA ASP A 51 11.30 2.74 -0.73
C ASP A 51 10.78 1.67 0.26
N TYR A 52 11.60 0.69 0.63
CA TYR A 52 11.27 -0.26 1.69
C TYR A 52 11.03 0.44 3.04
N PHE A 53 11.86 1.41 3.42
CA PHE A 53 11.62 2.19 4.65
C PHE A 53 10.34 3.02 4.56
N HIS A 54 10.06 3.66 3.42
CA HIS A 54 8.80 4.36 3.21
C HIS A 54 7.60 3.41 3.20
N GLN A 55 7.73 2.15 2.77
CA GLN A 55 6.69 1.13 2.92
C GLN A 55 6.49 0.75 4.40
N PHE A 56 7.56 0.50 5.15
CA PHE A 56 7.49 0.20 6.59
C PHE A 56 6.80 1.31 7.40
N LEU A 57 7.04 2.58 7.07
CA LEU A 57 6.33 3.71 7.66
C LEU A 57 4.84 3.76 7.25
N ARG A 58 4.52 3.53 5.96
CA ARG A 58 3.14 3.43 5.45
C ARG A 58 2.36 2.25 6.04
N GLU A 59 3.06 1.21 6.49
CA GLU A 59 2.49 0.07 7.22
C GLU A 59 2.35 0.35 8.73
N HIS A 60 2.51 1.60 9.20
CA HIS A 60 2.47 2.05 10.61
C HIS A 60 3.43 1.33 11.58
N LYS A 61 4.26 0.40 11.10
CA LYS A 61 5.24 -0.37 11.87
C LYS A 61 6.31 0.52 12.54
N GLY A 62 6.46 1.76 12.05
CA GLY A 62 7.34 2.79 12.61
C GLY A 62 6.70 3.77 13.60
N ALA A 63 5.48 3.57 14.10
CA ALA A 63 4.81 4.53 15.00
C ALA A 63 5.66 4.93 16.24
N CYS A 64 6.46 3.99 16.77
CA CYS A 64 7.38 4.21 17.90
C CYS A 64 8.73 4.86 17.54
N LEU A 65 8.84 5.44 16.33
CA LEU A 65 10.02 6.18 15.86
C LEU A 65 9.81 7.70 15.85
N PHE A 66 8.55 8.17 15.87
CA PHE A 66 8.20 9.59 15.82
C PHE A 66 8.34 10.29 17.19
N ASN A 67 8.37 9.54 18.29
CA ASN A 67 8.55 10.07 19.64
C ASN A 67 10.05 10.33 19.96
N LYS A 68 10.56 11.50 19.53
CA LYS A 68 11.92 12.00 19.85
C LYS A 68 12.25 11.79 21.35
N PRO A 69 13.19 10.92 21.71
CA PRO A 69 13.39 10.52 23.10
C PRO A 69 14.09 11.62 23.90
N ARG A 70 13.37 12.27 24.82
CA ARG A 70 13.99 13.18 25.80
C ARG A 70 15.05 12.43 26.62
N PRO A 71 16.31 12.91 26.75
CA PRO A 71 17.41 12.18 27.40
C PRO A 71 17.22 11.87 28.92
N ARG A 72 16.42 10.85 29.24
CA ARG A 72 16.17 10.42 30.63
C ARG A 72 17.36 9.66 31.23
N GLY A 73 18.35 10.41 31.70
CA GLY A 73 19.18 10.06 32.86
C GLY A 73 20.24 8.96 32.70
N ARG A 74 20.43 8.37 31.50
CA ARG A 74 21.57 7.47 31.24
C ARG A 74 22.76 8.25 30.69
N LYS A 75 23.69 8.60 31.57
CA LYS A 75 25.04 9.08 31.21
C LYS A 75 25.71 8.11 30.23
N ARG A 76 25.73 8.43 28.93
CA ARG A 76 26.41 7.59 27.92
C ARG A 76 27.03 8.34 26.74
N ARG A 77 26.78 9.65 26.66
CA ARG A 77 27.50 10.61 25.83
C ARG A 77 27.48 11.96 26.57
N ASP A 78 28.52 12.75 26.36
CA ASP A 78 28.43 14.20 26.53
C ASP A 78 27.79 14.76 25.23
N SER A 79 27.12 15.92 25.31
CA SER A 79 26.46 16.55 24.15
C SER A 79 27.47 16.77 23.00
N VAL A 80 27.17 16.32 21.78
CA VAL A 80 28.09 16.44 20.63
C VAL A 80 27.47 17.26 19.50
N CYS A 81 27.38 18.57 19.70
CA CYS A 81 26.99 19.53 18.68
C CYS A 81 27.60 19.24 17.29
N GLY A 82 26.76 19.27 16.25
CA GLY A 82 27.12 18.96 14.88
C GLY A 82 27.00 17.47 14.53
N ASN A 83 26.21 16.69 15.28
CA ASN A 83 25.93 15.28 15.00
C ASN A 83 24.58 15.03 14.30
N GLY A 84 23.72 16.05 14.21
CA GLY A 84 22.36 16.01 13.67
C GLY A 84 21.28 15.58 14.68
N VAL A 85 21.57 15.58 15.98
CA VAL A 85 20.63 15.18 17.04
C VAL A 85 20.73 16.13 18.22
N VAL A 86 19.67 16.92 18.42
CA VAL A 86 19.55 17.85 19.56
C VAL A 86 19.53 17.09 20.88
N GLU A 87 20.62 17.18 21.63
CA GLU A 87 20.82 16.62 22.98
C GLU A 87 20.48 17.66 24.08
N ASP A 88 20.52 17.28 25.36
CA ASP A 88 19.94 18.04 26.52
C ASP A 88 20.37 19.51 26.68
N THR A 89 21.50 19.91 26.10
CA THR A 89 22.08 21.26 26.21
C THR A 89 22.06 22.07 24.91
N GLU A 90 21.44 21.54 23.86
CA GLU A 90 21.42 22.12 22.52
C GLU A 90 20.01 22.59 22.15
N GLU A 91 19.90 23.68 21.38
CA GLU A 91 18.63 24.23 20.91
C GLU A 91 18.31 23.74 19.49
N CYS A 92 19.35 23.42 18.72
CA CYS A 92 19.31 22.99 17.33
C CYS A 92 20.60 22.24 16.97
N ASP A 93 20.54 21.29 16.03
CA ASP A 93 21.73 20.62 15.50
C ASP A 93 21.54 20.34 14.00
N CYS A 94 22.29 21.09 13.19
CA CYS A 94 22.32 21.06 11.73
C CYS A 94 23.46 20.18 11.17
N GLY A 95 24.09 19.35 12.01
CA GLY A 95 25.23 18.53 11.65
C GLY A 95 26.50 19.34 11.40
N SER A 96 27.49 18.74 10.74
CA SER A 96 28.81 19.36 10.49
C SER A 96 28.79 20.59 9.57
N ALA A 97 27.63 20.98 9.02
CA ALA A 97 27.47 22.06 8.05
C ALA A 97 26.81 23.33 8.60
N CYS A 98 26.58 23.45 9.92
CA CYS A 98 25.84 24.55 10.57
C CYS A 98 26.23 26.00 10.19
N HIS A 99 27.44 26.23 9.66
CA HIS A 99 27.83 27.55 9.15
C HIS A 99 27.04 27.98 7.89
N LEU A 100 26.33 27.05 7.24
CA LEU A 100 25.41 27.29 6.11
C LEU A 100 23.93 27.26 6.52
N ASP A 101 23.61 26.82 7.74
CA ASP A 101 22.23 26.76 8.21
C ASP A 101 21.69 28.19 8.45
N PRO A 102 20.50 28.55 7.99
CA PRO A 102 19.97 29.90 8.20
C PRO A 102 19.62 30.18 9.67
N CYS A 103 19.24 29.15 10.44
CA CYS A 103 18.56 29.29 11.72
C CYS A 103 19.43 28.94 12.94
N CYS A 104 20.38 28.02 12.78
CA CYS A 104 21.19 27.47 13.86
C CYS A 104 22.67 27.86 13.71
N ASP A 105 23.35 28.11 14.82
CA ASP A 105 24.77 28.44 14.85
C ASP A 105 25.66 27.18 14.99
N PRO A 106 26.92 27.18 14.52
CA PRO A 106 27.92 26.14 14.85
C PRO A 106 28.16 25.86 16.34
N THR A 107 27.58 26.63 17.27
CA THR A 107 27.53 26.33 18.71
C THR A 107 26.28 25.56 19.16
N CYS A 108 25.41 25.14 18.22
CA CYS A 108 24.14 24.43 18.46
C CYS A 108 23.11 25.19 19.31
N THR A 109 23.19 26.52 19.21
CA THR A 109 22.20 27.49 19.69
C THR A 109 21.48 28.14 18.52
N LEU A 110 20.23 28.54 18.70
CA LEU A 110 19.48 29.28 17.69
C LEU A 110 20.10 30.67 17.45
N LYS A 111 20.01 31.15 16.20
CA LYS A 111 20.41 32.51 15.84
C LYS A 111 19.37 33.50 16.35
N GLU A 112 19.77 34.75 16.60
CA GLU A 112 18.95 35.81 17.23
C GLU A 112 17.57 36.06 16.59
N HIS A 113 17.38 35.66 15.33
CA HIS A 113 16.13 35.81 14.57
C HIS A 113 15.33 34.50 14.39
N ALA A 114 15.76 33.39 15.01
CA ALA A 114 15.20 32.06 14.82
C ALA A 114 14.41 31.57 16.05
N GLU A 115 13.18 31.14 15.82
CA GLU A 115 12.33 30.43 16.79
C GLU A 115 12.55 28.90 16.72
N CYS A 116 13.01 28.41 15.56
CA CYS A 116 13.27 27.01 15.27
C CYS A 116 14.35 26.83 14.19
N SER A 117 14.85 25.60 14.02
CA SER A 117 15.81 25.23 12.96
C SER A 117 15.36 23.99 12.17
N HIS A 118 14.88 22.95 12.86
CA HIS A 118 14.45 21.67 12.27
C HIS A 118 13.01 21.32 12.69
N GLY A 119 12.42 20.33 12.02
CA GLY A 119 11.10 19.78 12.35
C GLY A 119 9.99 20.18 11.36
N LEU A 120 8.95 19.34 11.26
CA LEU A 120 7.87 19.50 10.27
C LEU A 120 7.02 20.77 10.47
N CYS A 121 7.06 21.36 11.67
CA CYS A 121 6.41 22.62 12.03
C CYS A 121 7.38 23.81 12.07
N CYS A 122 8.56 23.70 11.45
CA CYS A 122 9.44 24.84 11.17
C CYS A 122 9.32 25.30 9.70
N LEU A 123 9.41 26.61 9.45
CA LEU A 123 9.57 27.22 8.13
C LEU A 123 10.34 28.53 8.26
N ASP A 124 11.39 28.71 7.46
CA ASP A 124 12.20 29.94 7.40
C ASP A 124 12.58 30.48 8.80
N CYS A 125 13.03 29.56 9.66
CA CYS A 125 13.40 29.77 11.06
C CYS A 125 12.28 30.17 12.03
N THR A 126 11.01 30.12 11.61
CA THR A 126 9.83 30.49 12.41
C THR A 126 8.86 29.31 12.56
N PHE A 127 8.05 29.31 13.63
CA PHE A 127 7.04 28.27 13.81
C PHE A 127 5.96 28.34 12.72
N ARG A 128 5.65 27.21 12.08
CA ARG A 128 4.53 27.10 11.14
C ARG A 128 3.23 27.43 11.86
N ARG A 129 2.45 28.31 11.23
CA ARG A 129 1.16 28.79 11.75
C ARG A 129 0.26 27.66 12.24
N LYS A 130 -0.45 27.93 13.34
CA LYS A 130 -1.42 27.01 13.94
C LYS A 130 -2.42 26.50 12.89
N GLY A 131 -2.59 25.17 12.83
CA GLY A 131 -3.46 24.51 11.85
C GLY A 131 -2.79 24.15 10.53
N PHE A 132 -1.48 24.35 10.36
CA PHE A 132 -0.75 23.78 9.23
C PHE A 132 -0.69 22.24 9.35
N LEU A 133 -1.17 21.51 8.34
CA LEU A 133 -1.15 20.04 8.29
C LEU A 133 0.29 19.52 8.18
N CYS A 134 0.84 18.96 9.27
CA CYS A 134 2.21 18.44 9.32
C CYS A 134 2.31 16.92 9.10
N ARG A 135 1.28 16.14 9.43
CA ARG A 135 1.14 14.74 8.99
C ARG A 135 -0.25 14.50 8.38
N PRO A 136 -0.35 14.04 7.12
CA PRO A 136 -1.62 13.64 6.51
C PRO A 136 -1.99 12.20 6.93
N THR A 137 -3.29 11.89 6.92
CA THR A 137 -3.82 10.53 7.09
C THR A 137 -3.28 9.57 6.04
N GLN A 138 -2.83 8.40 6.47
CA GLN A 138 -2.29 7.33 5.64
C GLN A 138 -3.36 6.32 5.21
N ASP A 139 -4.27 5.93 6.10
CA ASP A 139 -5.46 5.12 5.81
C ASP A 139 -6.74 5.70 6.43
N GLU A 140 -7.83 4.93 6.51
CA GLU A 140 -9.09 5.38 7.12
C GLU A 140 -9.17 5.27 8.65
N CYS A 141 -8.22 4.60 9.30
CA CYS A 141 -8.11 4.47 10.75
C CYS A 141 -7.13 5.49 11.35
N ASP A 142 -6.19 5.98 10.55
CA ASP A 142 -5.30 7.10 10.87
C ASP A 142 -6.04 8.44 11.06
N LEU A 143 -5.42 9.41 11.75
CA LEU A 143 -5.92 10.78 11.92
C LEU A 143 -4.86 11.83 11.54
N PRO A 144 -5.23 13.06 11.13
CA PRO A 144 -4.25 14.08 10.75
C PRO A 144 -3.70 14.90 11.93
N GLU A 145 -2.42 15.27 11.85
CA GLU A 145 -1.75 16.16 12.81
C GLU A 145 -1.47 17.54 12.21
N TYR A 146 -1.69 18.56 13.04
CA TYR A 146 -1.57 19.96 12.71
C TYR A 146 -0.63 20.70 13.67
N CYS A 147 0.20 21.59 13.16
CA CYS A 147 1.06 22.44 13.96
C CYS A 147 0.23 23.26 14.96
N ASP A 148 0.73 23.37 16.20
CA ASP A 148 0.11 24.13 17.29
C ASP A 148 0.35 25.66 17.17
N GLY A 149 1.37 26.06 16.41
CA GLY A 149 1.87 27.44 16.31
C GLY A 149 2.83 27.84 17.44
N SER A 150 3.39 26.88 18.17
CA SER A 150 4.34 27.07 19.28
C SER A 150 5.43 25.99 19.39
N SER A 151 5.43 25.00 18.50
CA SER A 151 6.41 23.91 18.39
C SER A 151 6.93 23.78 16.96
N ALA A 152 8.21 23.45 16.83
CA ALA A 152 8.84 23.07 15.56
C ALA A 152 8.62 21.59 15.19
N GLU A 153 8.39 20.75 16.20
CA GLU A 153 8.03 19.35 16.02
C GLU A 153 6.51 19.24 15.79
N CYS A 154 6.09 18.36 14.87
CA CYS A 154 4.66 17.99 14.70
C CYS A 154 4.16 17.27 15.96
N PRO A 155 2.86 17.33 16.30
CA PRO A 155 2.29 16.50 17.36
C PRO A 155 2.51 14.99 17.12
N ALA A 156 2.33 14.21 18.18
CA ALA A 156 2.50 12.75 18.09
C ALA A 156 1.42 12.12 17.20
N ASP A 157 1.81 11.10 16.44
CA ASP A 157 0.96 10.27 15.58
C ASP A 157 -0.26 9.77 16.37
N SER A 158 -1.46 10.18 15.93
CA SER A 158 -2.74 9.78 16.52
C SER A 158 -3.63 9.08 15.51
N TYR A 159 -4.46 8.17 16.00
CA TYR A 159 -5.32 7.34 15.19
C TYR A 159 -6.65 7.07 15.90
N LYS A 160 -7.67 6.63 15.17
CA LYS A 160 -9.01 6.29 15.73
C LYS A 160 -8.89 5.16 16.74
N GLN A 161 -9.64 5.25 17.84
CA GLN A 161 -9.60 4.26 18.92
C GLN A 161 -9.82 2.83 18.38
N ASP A 162 -8.99 1.88 18.82
CA ASP A 162 -9.11 0.45 18.50
C ASP A 162 -10.55 -0.05 18.71
N GLY A 163 -11.08 -0.78 17.73
CA GLY A 163 -12.49 -1.19 17.67
C GLY A 163 -13.44 -0.18 17.01
N THR A 164 -12.95 0.97 16.53
CA THR A 164 -13.72 1.81 15.59
C THR A 164 -13.98 1.02 14.30
N LEU A 165 -15.19 1.08 13.74
CA LEU A 165 -15.50 0.43 12.47
C LEU A 165 -14.78 1.09 11.28
N CYS A 166 -14.26 0.25 10.39
CA CYS A 166 -13.61 0.58 9.13
C CYS A 166 -14.08 -0.40 8.04
N ASP A 167 -13.93 -0.05 6.76
CA ASP A 167 -14.37 -0.84 5.59
C ASP A 167 -15.72 -1.57 5.80
N ARG A 168 -16.69 -0.86 6.40
CA ARG A 168 -18.05 -1.28 6.77
C ARG A 168 -18.19 -2.39 7.82
N ILE A 169 -17.32 -3.41 7.81
CA ILE A 169 -17.42 -4.63 8.65
C ILE A 169 -16.11 -5.01 9.35
N HIS A 170 -15.07 -4.20 9.16
CA HIS A 170 -13.75 -4.38 9.77
C HIS A 170 -13.56 -3.43 10.95
N TYR A 171 -12.50 -3.64 11.72
CA TYR A 171 -12.18 -2.82 12.89
C TYR A 171 -10.79 -2.20 12.73
N CYS A 172 -10.67 -0.95 13.17
CA CYS A 172 -9.38 -0.31 13.39
C CYS A 172 -8.65 -1.01 14.54
N SER A 173 -7.37 -1.31 14.37
CA SER A 173 -6.47 -1.64 15.48
C SER A 173 -5.03 -1.20 15.21
N GLY A 174 -4.38 -0.58 16.20
CA GLY A 174 -3.03 -0.04 16.05
C GLY A 174 -2.91 0.97 14.90
N GLY A 175 -3.97 1.76 14.70
CA GLY A 175 -4.07 2.78 13.65
C GLY A 175 -4.39 2.29 12.25
N GLN A 176 -4.64 1.00 12.04
CA GLN A 176 -4.93 0.42 10.71
C GLN A 176 -6.27 -0.29 10.63
N CYS A 177 -6.90 -0.26 9.45
CA CYS A 177 -8.07 -1.11 9.20
C CYS A 177 -7.69 -2.58 9.01
N LYS A 178 -8.11 -3.47 9.93
CA LYS A 178 -7.77 -4.89 9.89
C LYS A 178 -8.71 -5.70 8.99
N ASN A 179 -8.55 -5.50 7.68
CA ASN A 179 -9.16 -6.29 6.61
C ASN A 179 -8.12 -7.32 6.08
N PRO A 180 -8.44 -8.64 6.01
CA PRO A 180 -7.51 -9.66 5.51
C PRO A 180 -7.20 -9.54 4.01
N ASP A 181 -8.10 -8.97 3.19
CA ASP A 181 -7.82 -8.66 1.79
C ASP A 181 -6.66 -7.68 1.67
N ASN A 182 -6.65 -6.62 2.48
CA ASN A 182 -5.54 -5.66 2.53
C ASN A 182 -4.23 -6.32 2.97
N GLN A 183 -4.27 -7.29 3.89
CA GLN A 183 -3.08 -8.06 4.26
C GLN A 183 -2.57 -8.90 3.07
N CYS A 184 -3.45 -9.59 2.34
CA CYS A 184 -3.09 -10.33 1.13
C CYS A 184 -2.55 -9.42 0.01
N VAL A 185 -3.13 -8.23 -0.21
CA VAL A 185 -2.63 -7.23 -1.17
C VAL A 185 -1.25 -6.73 -0.76
N ASN A 186 -1.00 -6.45 0.53
CA ASN A 186 0.29 -5.96 1.01
C ASN A 186 1.42 -7.01 0.88
N ILE A 187 1.09 -8.30 0.97
CA ILE A 187 2.06 -9.41 0.83
C ILE A 187 2.30 -9.74 -0.65
N TYR A 188 1.24 -9.99 -1.42
CA TYR A 188 1.33 -10.58 -2.76
C TYR A 188 1.09 -9.60 -3.91
N GLY A 189 0.63 -8.38 -3.62
CA GLY A 189 0.21 -7.39 -4.61
C GLY A 189 -1.21 -7.61 -5.14
N TYR A 190 -1.79 -6.57 -5.74
CA TYR A 190 -3.08 -6.68 -6.43
C TYR A 190 -2.98 -7.66 -7.62
N PRO A 191 -3.96 -8.57 -7.87
CA PRO A 191 -5.29 -8.65 -7.26
C PRO A 191 -5.43 -9.77 -6.20
N ALA A 192 -4.38 -10.04 -5.42
CA ALA A 192 -4.49 -10.98 -4.31
C ALA A 192 -5.50 -10.49 -3.26
N ARG A 193 -6.17 -11.42 -2.59
CA ARG A 193 -7.21 -11.18 -1.57
C ARG A 193 -7.28 -12.37 -0.61
N SER A 194 -8.04 -12.26 0.47
CA SER A 194 -8.33 -13.37 1.38
C SER A 194 -9.00 -14.53 0.63
N ALA A 195 -8.61 -15.76 0.96
CA ALA A 195 -9.15 -16.94 0.31
C ALA A 195 -10.56 -17.31 0.82
N PRO A 196 -11.32 -18.15 0.09
CA PRO A 196 -12.59 -18.69 0.56
C PRO A 196 -12.45 -19.48 1.87
N GLU A 197 -13.56 -19.67 2.58
CA GLU A 197 -13.65 -20.48 3.81
C GLU A 197 -13.06 -21.88 3.64
N ASP A 198 -13.34 -22.56 2.52
CA ASP A 198 -12.79 -23.89 2.23
C ASP A 198 -11.26 -23.91 2.09
N CYS A 199 -10.63 -22.81 1.65
CA CYS A 199 -9.16 -22.67 1.68
C CYS A 199 -8.65 -22.53 3.13
N TYR A 200 -9.31 -21.74 3.97
CA TYR A 200 -8.92 -21.61 5.38
C TYR A 200 -9.12 -22.92 6.14
N ILE A 201 -10.25 -23.61 5.97
CA ILE A 201 -10.51 -24.92 6.58
C ILE A 201 -9.48 -25.94 6.07
N SER A 202 -9.33 -26.14 4.76
CA SER A 202 -8.47 -27.20 4.20
C SER A 202 -6.97 -26.98 4.41
N MET A 203 -6.55 -25.80 4.88
CA MET A 203 -5.18 -25.48 5.27
C MET A 203 -5.02 -25.48 6.80
N ASN A 204 -5.77 -24.64 7.52
CA ASN A 204 -5.52 -24.35 8.93
C ASN A 204 -5.95 -25.46 9.90
N THR A 205 -6.75 -26.43 9.46
CA THR A 205 -7.02 -27.65 10.26
C THR A 205 -5.88 -28.67 10.21
N ARG A 206 -4.80 -28.46 9.44
CA ARG A 206 -3.70 -29.44 9.28
C ARG A 206 -2.79 -29.52 10.50
N GLY A 207 -2.51 -28.39 11.16
CA GLY A 207 -1.46 -28.32 12.18
C GLY A 207 -0.07 -28.49 11.59
N ASP A 208 0.19 -27.84 10.45
CA ASP A 208 1.51 -27.77 9.83
C ASP A 208 1.99 -26.32 9.65
N ARG A 209 3.25 -26.12 9.27
CA ARG A 209 3.88 -24.78 9.17
C ARG A 209 3.17 -23.80 8.22
N PHE A 210 2.36 -24.30 7.28
CA PHE A 210 1.57 -23.49 6.35
C PHE A 210 0.08 -23.46 6.69
N GLY A 211 -0.36 -24.15 7.74
CA GLY A 211 -1.75 -24.19 8.16
C GLY A 211 -1.92 -24.61 9.62
N ASN A 212 -2.00 -23.61 10.51
CA ASN A 212 -2.06 -23.80 11.96
C ASN A 212 -2.65 -22.58 12.70
N CYS A 213 -2.97 -22.78 13.98
CA CYS A 213 -3.32 -21.75 14.97
C CYS A 213 -2.16 -21.56 15.99
N GLY A 214 -0.95 -21.34 15.50
CA GLY A 214 0.23 -21.09 16.32
C GLY A 214 0.78 -22.33 17.03
N HIS A 215 1.43 -22.10 18.19
CA HIS A 215 2.06 -23.10 19.04
C HIS A 215 1.47 -23.05 20.46
N PRO A 216 1.40 -24.18 21.21
CA PRO A 216 0.88 -24.19 22.59
C PRO A 216 1.75 -23.40 23.58
N THR A 217 3.07 -23.45 23.39
CA THR A 217 4.10 -22.70 24.11
C THR A 217 5.28 -22.45 23.17
N GLU A 218 6.10 -21.42 23.43
CA GLU A 218 7.29 -21.11 22.62
C GLU A 218 8.27 -22.30 22.53
N ASP A 219 8.39 -23.10 23.61
CA ASP A 219 9.23 -24.31 23.65
C ASP A 219 8.69 -25.50 22.81
N GLN A 220 7.45 -25.45 22.29
CA GLN A 220 6.79 -26.57 21.62
C GLN A 220 6.67 -26.38 20.11
N GLN A 221 7.59 -26.98 19.36
CA GLN A 221 7.61 -26.99 17.88
C GLN A 221 6.40 -27.67 17.21
N THR A 222 5.48 -28.27 17.98
CA THR A 222 4.22 -28.81 17.46
C THR A 222 3.20 -27.69 17.22
N TYR A 223 2.80 -27.52 15.97
CA TYR A 223 1.73 -26.59 15.59
C TYR A 223 0.35 -27.04 16.07
N VAL A 224 -0.54 -26.09 16.37
CA VAL A 224 -1.93 -26.33 16.76
C VAL A 224 -2.83 -26.39 15.52
N THR A 225 -3.71 -27.38 15.43
CA THR A 225 -4.79 -27.42 14.43
C THR A 225 -5.89 -26.42 14.78
N CYS A 226 -6.29 -25.54 13.86
CA CYS A 226 -7.45 -24.67 14.09
C CYS A 226 -8.77 -25.47 14.10
N SER A 227 -9.77 -24.96 14.84
CA SER A 227 -11.16 -25.42 14.81
C SER A 227 -12.11 -24.22 14.78
N ASP A 228 -13.34 -24.42 14.30
CA ASP A 228 -14.41 -23.41 14.31
C ASP A 228 -13.95 -22.11 13.62
N ASP A 229 -14.49 -20.94 14.01
CA ASP A 229 -14.10 -19.63 13.46
C ASP A 229 -12.58 -19.31 13.61
N ASN A 230 -11.83 -20.06 14.45
CA ASN A 230 -10.38 -19.86 14.59
C ASN A 230 -9.62 -20.21 13.31
N VAL A 231 -10.20 -20.94 12.35
CA VAL A 231 -9.58 -21.15 11.03
C VAL A 231 -9.23 -19.82 10.35
N PHE A 232 -9.96 -18.73 10.61
CA PHE A 232 -9.68 -17.39 10.08
C PHE A 232 -8.68 -16.58 10.90
N CYS A 233 -8.10 -17.15 11.98
CA CYS A 233 -7.12 -16.48 12.85
C CYS A 233 -5.77 -17.20 12.92
N GLY A 234 -5.62 -18.31 12.21
CA GLY A 234 -4.35 -19.02 12.03
C GLY A 234 -3.41 -18.33 11.03
N LYS A 235 -2.80 -19.15 10.16
CA LYS A 235 -2.11 -18.67 8.96
C LYS A 235 -3.08 -17.94 8.04
N LEU A 236 -2.64 -16.82 7.46
CA LEU A 236 -3.36 -16.06 6.45
C LEU A 236 -3.34 -16.85 5.14
N ILE A 237 -4.52 -17.21 4.62
CA ILE A 237 -4.65 -17.91 3.35
C ILE A 237 -5.17 -16.94 2.30
N CYS A 238 -4.39 -16.73 1.24
CA CYS A 238 -4.69 -15.79 0.16
C CYS A 238 -5.04 -16.51 -1.14
N THR A 239 -5.68 -15.81 -2.07
CA THR A 239 -6.03 -16.33 -3.40
C THR A 239 -5.93 -15.23 -4.47
N GLY A 240 -5.95 -15.59 -5.76
CA GLY A 240 -5.80 -14.62 -6.86
C GLY A 240 -4.39 -14.03 -7.06
N VAL A 241 -3.35 -14.66 -6.50
CA VAL A 241 -1.95 -14.25 -6.64
C VAL A 241 -1.48 -14.46 -8.09
N GLN A 242 -1.27 -13.38 -8.85
CA GLN A 242 -0.85 -13.44 -10.26
C GLN A 242 0.67 -13.52 -10.45
N SER A 243 1.43 -12.97 -9.51
CA SER A 243 2.89 -12.97 -9.53
C SER A 243 3.40 -13.07 -8.10
N LEU A 244 4.33 -13.98 -7.82
CA LEU A 244 4.98 -13.99 -6.52
C LEU A 244 5.78 -12.69 -6.30
N PRO A 245 5.71 -12.07 -5.11
CA PRO A 245 6.60 -10.98 -4.74
C PRO A 245 8.05 -11.50 -4.67
N ARG A 246 8.99 -10.60 -4.40
CA ARG A 246 10.33 -10.99 -3.94
C ARG A 246 10.19 -11.64 -2.56
N VAL A 247 10.06 -12.96 -2.53
CA VAL A 247 10.05 -13.76 -1.30
C VAL A 247 11.35 -13.48 -0.56
N LYS A 248 11.23 -12.97 0.67
CA LYS A 248 12.37 -12.65 1.54
C LYS A 248 13.17 -13.92 1.83
N ALA A 249 14.44 -13.75 2.22
CA ALA A 249 15.19 -14.83 2.84
C ALA A 249 14.38 -15.43 4.02
N GLN A 250 14.56 -16.72 4.28
CA GLN A 250 13.85 -17.48 5.32
C GLN A 250 12.32 -17.56 5.18
N HIS A 251 11.70 -16.94 4.17
CA HIS A 251 10.27 -17.09 3.91
C HIS A 251 10.03 -18.22 2.90
N THR A 252 9.11 -19.13 3.21
CA THR A 252 8.65 -20.20 2.33
C THR A 252 7.19 -19.96 1.96
N VAL A 253 6.84 -20.07 0.68
CA VAL A 253 5.47 -19.93 0.20
C VAL A 253 5.02 -21.23 -0.45
N ILE A 254 3.79 -21.66 -0.16
CA ILE A 254 3.14 -22.78 -0.88
C ILE A 254 1.88 -22.32 -1.58
N GLN A 255 1.55 -23.02 -2.66
CA GLN A 255 0.25 -22.98 -3.33
C GLN A 255 -0.36 -24.38 -3.28
N VAL A 256 -1.66 -24.46 -2.98
CA VAL A 256 -2.45 -25.70 -3.02
C VAL A 256 -3.60 -25.48 -4.01
N PRO A 257 -3.83 -26.37 -4.99
CA PRO A 257 -4.92 -26.21 -5.95
C PRO A 257 -6.28 -26.31 -5.23
N HIS A 258 -7.20 -25.39 -5.54
CA HIS A 258 -8.55 -25.39 -4.96
C HIS A 258 -9.56 -24.87 -5.99
N ASP A 259 -10.48 -25.74 -6.39
CA ASP A 259 -11.41 -25.55 -7.52
C ASP A 259 -10.74 -25.01 -8.80
N ASN A 260 -10.88 -23.72 -9.08
CA ASN A 260 -10.34 -23.05 -10.28
C ASN A 260 -9.29 -21.97 -9.94
N ASP A 261 -8.86 -21.87 -8.68
CA ASP A 261 -7.84 -20.93 -8.18
C ASP A 261 -6.89 -21.71 -7.24
N TRP A 262 -6.15 -21.01 -6.39
CA TRP A 262 -5.17 -21.59 -5.48
C TRP A 262 -5.29 -20.99 -4.08
N CYS A 263 -5.12 -21.84 -3.06
CA CYS A 263 -4.88 -21.40 -1.68
C CYS A 263 -3.38 -21.15 -1.51
N TRP A 264 -3.00 -19.91 -1.21
CA TRP A 264 -1.62 -19.50 -0.97
C TRP A 264 -1.38 -19.29 0.52
N SER A 265 -0.29 -19.84 1.05
CA SER A 265 0.12 -19.67 2.44
C SER A 265 1.63 -19.42 2.56
N MET A 266 2.04 -18.69 3.59
CA MET A 266 3.41 -18.27 3.84
C MET A 266 3.88 -18.70 5.23
N ASP A 267 5.15 -19.06 5.33
CA ASP A 267 5.82 -19.36 6.58
C ASP A 267 7.20 -18.69 6.63
N ALA A 268 7.38 -17.77 7.57
CA ALA A 268 8.68 -17.19 7.89
C ALA A 268 9.39 -18.05 8.95
N ASP A 269 10.60 -18.50 8.65
CA ASP A 269 11.41 -19.30 9.59
C ASP A 269 11.76 -18.49 10.84
N ASN A 270 11.53 -19.06 12.03
CA ASN A 270 11.44 -18.35 13.31
C ASN A 270 12.83 -18.03 13.92
N ILE A 271 13.79 -17.66 13.06
CA ILE A 271 15.20 -17.40 13.36
C ILE A 271 15.46 -15.90 13.60
N THR A 272 14.47 -15.04 13.35
CA THR A 272 14.58 -13.57 13.38
C THR A 272 13.46 -12.92 14.18
N ASP A 273 13.76 -11.82 14.88
CA ASP A 273 12.80 -11.02 15.66
C ASP A 273 11.74 -10.27 14.80
N THR A 274 11.55 -10.64 13.53
CA THR A 274 10.56 -10.02 12.63
C THR A 274 9.25 -10.81 12.65
N PRO A 275 8.09 -10.16 12.91
CA PRO A 275 6.79 -10.84 12.91
C PRO A 275 6.50 -11.56 11.58
N ASP A 276 6.03 -12.81 11.67
CA ASP A 276 5.61 -13.59 10.52
C ASP A 276 4.35 -12.97 9.88
N ASN A 277 4.56 -12.33 8.73
CA ASN A 277 3.51 -11.68 7.95
C ASN A 277 2.53 -12.70 7.34
N GLY A 278 2.86 -14.00 7.37
CA GLY A 278 2.01 -15.12 6.97
C GLY A 278 0.95 -15.53 8.00
N ASN A 279 0.95 -14.98 9.21
CA ASN A 279 -0.13 -15.15 10.18
C ASN A 279 -1.17 -14.03 10.08
N VAL A 280 -2.45 -14.31 10.35
CA VAL A 280 -3.50 -13.27 10.34
C VAL A 280 -3.22 -12.24 11.43
N HIS A 281 -3.24 -10.94 11.08
CA HIS A 281 -2.97 -9.88 12.04
C HIS A 281 -3.99 -9.85 13.20
N VAL A 282 -3.51 -9.55 14.42
CA VAL A 282 -4.37 -9.23 15.56
C VAL A 282 -5.32 -8.07 15.23
N GLY A 283 -6.57 -8.20 15.68
CA GLY A 283 -7.66 -7.25 15.39
C GLY A 283 -8.44 -7.52 14.09
N THR A 284 -7.99 -8.45 13.24
CA THR A 284 -8.67 -8.78 11.97
C THR A 284 -10.02 -9.44 12.21
N SER A 285 -11.07 -8.98 11.53
CA SER A 285 -12.41 -9.59 11.62
C SER A 285 -12.40 -11.03 11.11
N CYS A 286 -12.84 -11.96 11.95
CA CYS A 286 -12.88 -13.41 11.66
C CYS A 286 -14.30 -13.98 11.58
N ALA A 287 -15.27 -13.34 12.24
CA ALA A 287 -16.70 -13.65 12.15
C ALA A 287 -17.52 -12.40 12.56
N PRO A 288 -18.85 -12.36 12.37
CA PRO A 288 -19.66 -11.22 12.78
C PRO A 288 -19.48 -10.87 14.27
N ASN A 289 -19.06 -9.63 14.55
CA ASN A 289 -18.72 -9.12 15.89
C ASN A 289 -17.53 -9.83 16.57
N LYS A 290 -16.65 -10.51 15.82
CA LYS A 290 -15.44 -11.17 16.32
C LYS A 290 -14.17 -10.74 15.58
N VAL A 291 -13.05 -10.74 16.30
CA VAL A 291 -11.71 -10.42 15.81
C VAL A 291 -10.68 -11.45 16.27
N CYS A 292 -9.57 -11.56 15.55
CA CYS A 292 -8.45 -12.40 15.94
C CYS A 292 -7.63 -11.79 17.09
N MET A 293 -7.38 -12.61 18.12
CA MET A 293 -6.41 -12.36 19.19
C MET A 293 -5.74 -13.71 19.49
N ASP A 294 -4.41 -13.76 19.51
CA ASP A 294 -3.62 -14.95 19.87
C ASP A 294 -4.15 -16.25 19.21
N TYR A 295 -4.20 -16.23 17.87
CA TYR A 295 -4.74 -17.28 16.99
C TYR A 295 -6.21 -17.67 17.21
N SER A 296 -6.94 -16.96 18.07
CA SER A 296 -8.31 -17.27 18.47
C SER A 296 -9.30 -16.22 17.96
N CYS A 297 -10.46 -16.66 17.45
CA CYS A 297 -11.54 -15.78 16.99
C CYS A 297 -12.48 -15.42 18.15
N VAL A 298 -12.21 -14.27 18.78
CA VAL A 298 -12.85 -13.80 20.03
C VAL A 298 -13.76 -12.60 19.79
N HIS A 299 -14.67 -12.31 20.72
CA HIS A 299 -15.59 -11.17 20.57
C HIS A 299 -14.85 -9.82 20.55
N HIS A 300 -15.21 -8.93 19.62
CA HIS A 300 -14.51 -7.66 19.34
C HIS A 300 -14.39 -6.70 20.54
N SER A 301 -15.17 -6.90 21.60
CA SER A 301 -15.04 -6.15 22.87
C SER A 301 -13.65 -6.23 23.52
N ILE A 302 -12.80 -7.20 23.12
CA ILE A 302 -11.40 -7.28 23.55
C ILE A 302 -10.56 -6.06 23.10
N LEU A 303 -11.00 -5.33 22.07
CA LEU A 303 -10.37 -4.08 21.62
C LEU A 303 -10.63 -2.88 22.56
N LEU A 304 -11.45 -3.06 23.61
CA LEU A 304 -11.77 -2.06 24.63
C LEU A 304 -12.30 -0.72 24.08
N TYR A 305 -13.07 -0.79 22.99
CA TYR A 305 -13.81 0.34 22.44
C TYR A 305 -14.95 0.75 23.38
N ASP A 306 -14.80 1.92 24.01
CA ASP A 306 -15.77 2.51 24.94
C ASP A 306 -16.23 3.92 24.55
N CYS A 307 -15.76 4.43 23.41
CA CYS A 307 -16.23 5.67 22.81
C CYS A 307 -17.71 5.56 22.38
N ARG A 308 -18.45 6.66 22.55
CA ARG A 308 -19.78 6.86 21.96
C ARG A 308 -19.77 8.21 21.23
N PRO A 309 -19.48 8.27 19.92
CA PRO A 309 -19.29 9.54 19.21
C PRO A 309 -20.42 10.56 19.41
N GLU A 310 -21.66 10.10 19.54
CA GLU A 310 -22.86 10.90 19.80
C GLU A 310 -22.87 11.56 21.18
N GLU A 311 -22.36 10.87 22.21
CA GLU A 311 -22.31 11.34 23.60
C GLU A 311 -20.99 12.07 23.91
N SER A 312 -19.85 11.43 23.60
CA SER A 312 -18.49 11.91 23.88
C SER A 312 -18.08 13.08 22.98
N CYS A 313 -18.40 12.99 21.68
CA CYS A 313 -17.96 13.93 20.65
C CYS A 313 -19.13 14.68 19.99
N HIS A 314 -20.28 14.75 20.67
CA HIS A 314 -21.52 15.42 20.23
C HIS A 314 -21.98 15.06 18.78
N GLY A 315 -21.65 13.85 18.28
CA GLY A 315 -21.94 13.38 16.93
C GLY A 315 -21.12 14.07 15.82
N LYS A 316 -19.99 14.68 16.16
CA LYS A 316 -19.22 15.62 15.30
C LYS A 316 -17.72 15.33 15.23
N GLY A 317 -17.30 14.18 15.74
CA GLY A 317 -15.91 13.74 15.78
C GLY A 317 -15.83 12.26 16.13
N VAL A 318 -14.61 11.74 16.19
CA VAL A 318 -14.31 10.35 16.56
C VAL A 318 -13.32 10.34 17.73
N CYS A 319 -13.39 9.35 18.61
CA CYS A 319 -12.36 9.20 19.64
C CYS A 319 -11.07 8.68 19.02
N ASN A 320 -9.94 9.27 19.43
CA ASN A 320 -8.61 8.77 19.11
C ASN A 320 -8.14 7.70 20.12
N ASN A 321 -6.97 7.15 19.87
CA ASN A 321 -6.25 6.19 20.71
C ASN A 321 -5.97 6.68 22.16
N LEU A 322 -6.08 7.99 22.41
CA LEU A 322 -5.98 8.59 23.76
C LEU A 322 -7.35 8.86 24.41
N ARG A 323 -8.45 8.43 23.76
CA ARG A 323 -9.85 8.59 24.20
C ARG A 323 -10.34 10.04 24.22
N HIS A 324 -9.67 10.92 23.48
CA HIS A 324 -10.09 12.30 23.23
C HIS A 324 -10.76 12.42 21.86
N CYS A 325 -11.61 13.42 21.66
CA CYS A 325 -12.29 13.61 20.38
C CYS A 325 -11.42 14.35 19.36
N HIS A 326 -11.17 13.71 18.23
CA HIS A 326 -10.73 14.38 17.01
C HIS A 326 -11.99 14.88 16.26
N CYS A 327 -12.13 16.20 16.16
CA CYS A 327 -13.33 16.84 15.64
C CYS A 327 -13.29 17.01 14.12
N GLY A 328 -14.44 16.81 13.48
CA GLY A 328 -14.65 17.16 12.07
C GLY A 328 -14.65 18.67 11.84
N SER A 329 -14.45 19.07 10.57
CA SER A 329 -14.39 20.48 10.23
C SER A 329 -15.70 21.22 10.54
N GLY A 330 -15.58 22.44 11.06
CA GLY A 330 -16.70 23.20 11.63
C GLY A 330 -16.80 23.13 13.16
N PHE A 331 -16.07 22.24 13.84
CA PHE A 331 -16.14 22.05 15.30
C PHE A 331 -14.78 22.12 16.01
N ALA A 332 -14.79 22.40 17.31
CA ALA A 332 -13.58 22.56 18.12
C ALA A 332 -13.43 21.43 19.18
N PRO A 333 -12.22 20.89 19.39
CA PRO A 333 -11.92 20.07 20.56
C PRO A 333 -12.10 20.89 21.87
N PRO A 334 -12.31 20.25 23.04
CA PRO A 334 -12.10 18.81 23.32
C PRO A 334 -13.32 17.90 23.06
N ASP A 335 -14.52 18.45 22.91
CA ASP A 335 -15.79 17.69 22.89
C ASP A 335 -16.58 17.83 21.57
N CYS A 336 -16.05 18.58 20.60
CA CYS A 336 -16.68 18.93 19.32
C CYS A 336 -18.02 19.68 19.44
N LYS A 337 -18.34 20.22 20.63
CA LYS A 337 -19.60 20.92 20.87
C LYS A 337 -19.66 22.27 20.15
N ASN A 338 -18.61 23.05 20.33
CA ASN A 338 -18.49 24.44 19.89
C ASN A 338 -18.01 24.55 18.44
N PRO A 339 -18.29 25.66 17.73
CA PRO A 339 -17.74 25.91 16.40
C PRO A 339 -16.20 25.98 16.39
N GLY A 340 -15.58 25.48 15.33
CA GLY A 340 -14.13 25.45 15.17
C GLY A 340 -13.69 24.99 13.77
N ASN A 341 -12.42 24.61 13.64
CA ASN A 341 -11.83 24.19 12.37
C ASN A 341 -11.79 22.66 12.17
N GLY A 342 -11.87 21.88 13.25
CA GLY A 342 -11.53 20.45 13.33
C GLY A 342 -10.28 20.17 14.17
N GLY A 343 -9.82 18.91 14.21
CA GLY A 343 -8.62 18.46 14.93
C GLY A 343 -8.89 18.01 16.38
N SER A 344 -7.83 17.61 17.10
CA SER A 344 -7.89 17.13 18.50
C SER A 344 -7.14 18.06 19.46
N VAL A 345 -7.26 17.80 20.77
CA VAL A 345 -6.33 18.34 21.78
C VAL A 345 -4.92 17.75 21.63
N ASP A 346 -4.81 16.51 21.14
CA ASP A 346 -3.52 15.80 21.02
C ASP A 346 -2.83 16.04 19.68
N SER A 347 -3.61 16.02 18.58
CA SER A 347 -3.12 16.17 17.20
C SER A 347 -3.13 17.61 16.69
N GLY A 348 -3.44 18.57 17.56
CA GLY A 348 -3.62 19.99 17.21
C GLY A 348 -4.96 20.30 16.52
N PRO A 349 -5.43 21.56 16.58
CA PRO A 349 -6.62 21.98 15.86
C PRO A 349 -6.29 22.26 14.38
N ALA A 350 -7.22 21.93 13.49
CA ALA A 350 -7.04 22.09 12.05
C ALA A 350 -6.92 23.56 11.60
N GLY A 351 -6.36 23.78 10.41
CA GLY A 351 -6.39 25.07 9.71
C GLY A 351 -7.79 25.41 9.18
N LYS A 352 -7.98 26.62 8.62
CA LYS A 352 -9.21 26.91 7.89
C LYS A 352 -9.20 26.15 6.55
N PRO A 353 -10.34 25.84 5.92
CA PRO A 353 -10.36 25.17 4.62
C PRO A 353 -9.60 25.90 3.49
N SER A 354 -9.44 27.23 3.59
CA SER A 354 -8.58 28.02 2.69
C SER A 354 -7.08 27.73 2.87
N ASP A 355 -6.67 27.33 4.08
CA ASP A 355 -5.29 27.14 4.48
C ASP A 355 -4.75 25.75 4.09
N GLU A 356 -5.63 24.76 3.93
CA GLU A 356 -5.26 23.44 3.40
C GLU A 356 -4.83 23.47 1.93
N ILE A 357 -5.38 24.40 1.14
CA ILE A 357 -4.96 24.60 -0.26
C ILE A 357 -3.53 25.12 -0.27
N ILE A 358 -3.24 26.11 0.58
CA ILE A 358 -1.92 26.71 0.72
C ILE A 358 -0.89 25.68 1.24
N SER A 359 -1.22 24.88 2.26
CA SER A 359 -0.29 23.86 2.77
C SER A 359 0.02 22.76 1.75
N ARG A 360 -0.95 22.38 0.90
CA ARG A 360 -0.73 21.46 -0.22
C ARG A 360 0.18 22.07 -1.30
N GLU A 361 0.12 23.38 -1.54
CA GLU A 361 1.03 24.07 -2.47
C GLU A 361 2.44 24.25 -1.87
N GLU A 362 2.56 24.64 -0.60
CA GLU A 362 3.85 24.72 0.11
C GLU A 362 4.57 23.36 0.13
N ASN A 363 3.89 22.28 0.52
CA ASN A 363 4.48 20.93 0.52
C ASN A 363 4.92 20.50 -0.88
N ARG A 364 4.15 20.84 -1.93
CA ARG A 364 4.48 20.53 -3.32
C ARG A 364 5.72 21.28 -3.81
N ASN A 365 5.95 22.49 -3.31
CA ASN A 365 7.14 23.29 -3.61
C ASN A 365 8.37 22.79 -2.83
N HIS A 366 8.23 22.42 -1.55
CA HIS A 366 9.33 21.89 -0.73
C HIS A 366 9.92 20.57 -1.25
N ILE A 367 9.10 19.68 -1.83
CA ILE A 367 9.58 18.43 -2.47
C ILE A 367 10.57 18.71 -3.62
N VAL A 368 10.58 19.92 -4.19
CA VAL A 368 11.51 20.36 -5.25
C VAL A 368 12.71 21.12 -4.68
N GLY A 369 12.69 21.51 -3.40
CA GLY A 369 13.61 22.49 -2.79
C GLY A 369 15.00 21.98 -2.41
N HIS A 370 15.15 20.73 -1.94
CA HIS A 370 16.45 20.22 -1.48
C HIS A 370 17.34 19.67 -2.63
N GLY A 371 17.78 20.58 -3.50
CA GLY A 371 18.81 20.34 -4.51
C GLY A 371 19.97 21.32 -4.36
N ASN A 372 21.17 20.82 -4.06
CA ASN A 372 22.37 21.63 -3.82
C ASN A 372 22.70 22.54 -5.05
N PRO A 373 22.80 23.88 -4.91
CA PRO A 373 22.83 24.83 -6.03
C PRO A 373 24.20 24.91 -6.74
N GLN A 374 24.63 23.82 -7.38
CA GLN A 374 25.73 23.83 -8.36
C GLN A 374 25.43 22.99 -9.62
N ARG A 375 24.55 23.50 -10.50
CA ARG A 375 24.66 23.27 -11.94
C ARG A 375 23.98 24.37 -12.76
N GLY A 376 24.62 24.75 -13.86
CA GLY A 376 24.14 25.82 -14.74
C GLY A 376 22.86 25.46 -15.49
N ASP A 377 22.13 26.48 -15.91
CA ASP A 377 20.86 26.39 -16.65
C ASP A 377 21.01 25.56 -17.96
N VAL A 378 20.21 24.50 -18.07
CA VAL A 378 19.97 23.77 -19.32
C VAL A 378 18.47 23.58 -19.54
N SER A 379 17.77 24.70 -19.70
CA SER A 379 16.54 24.91 -20.49
C SER A 379 15.54 23.74 -20.56
N ASN A 380 14.48 23.84 -19.76
CA ASN A 380 13.37 22.88 -19.73
C ASN A 380 12.57 22.87 -21.05
N ASN A 381 12.94 22.00 -21.99
CA ASN A 381 12.34 21.95 -23.33
C ASN A 381 11.90 20.53 -23.79
N LYS A 382 11.43 19.68 -22.85
CA LYS A 382 10.87 18.34 -23.19
C LYS A 382 9.35 18.22 -22.96
N ASN A 383 8.79 18.85 -21.91
CA ASN A 383 7.37 18.67 -21.57
C ASN A 383 6.39 19.30 -22.57
N LYS A 384 6.84 20.22 -23.43
CA LYS A 384 6.00 20.84 -24.48
C LYS A 384 5.75 19.95 -25.71
N SER A 385 6.41 18.79 -25.79
CA SER A 385 6.22 17.80 -26.86
C SER A 385 5.13 16.77 -26.54
N LEU A 386 5.15 16.22 -25.32
CA LEU A 386 4.25 15.13 -24.91
C LEU A 386 2.76 15.54 -25.00
N GLY A 387 2.43 16.75 -24.55
CA GLY A 387 1.07 17.30 -24.67
C GLY A 387 0.58 17.50 -26.11
N LYS A 388 1.46 17.54 -27.12
CA LYS A 388 1.04 17.56 -28.53
C LYS A 388 0.74 16.18 -29.08
N LEU A 389 1.51 15.16 -28.68
CA LEU A 389 1.29 13.76 -29.09
C LEU A 389 -0.11 13.27 -28.69
N VAL A 390 -0.58 13.66 -27.49
CA VAL A 390 -1.93 13.34 -26.98
C VAL A 390 -3.06 13.77 -27.92
N TYR A 391 -2.91 14.86 -28.68
CA TYR A 391 -3.90 15.32 -29.66
C TYR A 391 -3.62 14.84 -31.09
N ILE A 392 -2.35 14.70 -31.47
CA ILE A 392 -1.95 14.29 -32.83
C ILE A 392 -2.31 12.82 -33.10
N VAL A 393 -2.13 11.92 -32.14
CA VAL A 393 -2.44 10.49 -32.30
C VAL A 393 -3.94 10.24 -32.58
N PRO A 394 -4.91 10.73 -31.78
CA PRO A 394 -6.33 10.55 -32.09
C PRO A 394 -6.75 11.26 -33.38
N LEU A 395 -6.15 12.41 -33.75
CA LEU A 395 -6.41 13.05 -35.05
C LEU A 395 -5.95 12.19 -36.23
N LEU A 396 -4.79 11.53 -36.13
CA LEU A 396 -4.32 10.59 -37.16
C LEU A 396 -5.21 9.35 -37.25
N LEU A 397 -5.67 8.80 -36.13
CA LEU A 397 -6.59 7.66 -36.10
C LEU A 397 -7.97 8.02 -36.71
N LEU A 398 -8.51 9.20 -36.42
CA LEU A 398 -9.73 9.71 -37.05
C LEU A 398 -9.56 9.94 -38.56
N ALA A 399 -8.41 10.48 -39.00
CA ALA A 399 -8.11 10.67 -40.41
C ALA A 399 -7.98 9.34 -41.17
N LEU A 400 -7.34 8.33 -40.57
CA LEU A 400 -7.26 6.98 -41.11
C LEU A 400 -8.65 6.32 -41.21
N PHE A 401 -9.47 6.44 -40.17
CA PHE A 401 -10.83 5.88 -40.16
C PHE A 401 -11.74 6.55 -41.21
N ALA A 402 -11.68 7.87 -41.34
CA ALA A 402 -12.34 8.62 -42.41
C ALA A 402 -11.83 8.20 -43.81
N GLY A 403 -10.52 8.01 -43.96
CA GLY A 403 -9.91 7.50 -45.20
C GLY A 403 -10.43 6.12 -45.59
N LEU A 404 -10.56 5.19 -44.63
CA LEU A 404 -11.13 3.87 -44.85
C LEU A 404 -12.62 3.92 -45.25
N ILE A 405 -13.42 4.81 -44.64
CA ILE A 405 -14.83 5.04 -45.03
C ILE A 405 -14.91 5.60 -46.46
N ILE A 406 -14.04 6.54 -46.82
CA ILE A 406 -13.98 7.09 -48.19
C ILE A 406 -13.59 5.99 -49.18
N LEU A 407 -12.58 5.17 -48.89
CA LEU A 407 -12.18 4.05 -49.75
C LEU A 407 -13.29 3.00 -49.89
N ALA A 408 -14.00 2.65 -48.82
CA ALA A 408 -15.13 1.74 -48.86
C ALA A 408 -16.31 2.30 -49.69
N SER A 409 -16.65 3.58 -49.53
CA SER A 409 -17.71 4.22 -50.33
C SER A 409 -17.32 4.36 -51.82
N MET A 410 -16.04 4.60 -52.14
CA MET A 410 -15.53 4.55 -53.51
C MET A 410 -15.56 3.15 -54.10
N GLY A 411 -15.26 2.11 -53.32
CA GLY A 411 -15.40 0.70 -53.71
C GLY A 411 -16.85 0.35 -54.08
N ALA A 412 -17.80 0.65 -53.20
CA ALA A 412 -19.23 0.46 -53.45
C ALA A 412 -19.71 1.21 -54.71
N ARG A 413 -19.23 2.44 -54.93
CA ARG A 413 -19.55 3.22 -56.14
C ARG A 413 -19.02 2.57 -57.42
N LYS A 414 -17.92 1.81 -57.35
CA LYS A 414 -17.30 1.13 -58.49
C LYS A 414 -18.09 -0.09 -58.94
N GLU A 415 -18.62 -0.90 -57.99
CA GLU A 415 -19.51 -2.02 -58.34
C GLU A 415 -20.83 -1.54 -58.94
N ILE A 416 -21.41 -0.46 -58.40
CA ILE A 416 -22.64 0.14 -58.95
C ILE A 416 -22.43 0.61 -60.41
N LEU A 417 -21.26 1.16 -60.74
CA LEU A 417 -20.92 1.54 -62.12
C LEU A 417 -20.71 0.34 -63.04
N GLN A 418 -20.03 -0.72 -62.59
CA GLN A 418 -19.83 -1.93 -63.40
C GLN A 418 -21.14 -2.68 -63.67
N ARG A 419 -22.13 -2.59 -62.79
CA ARG A 419 -23.46 -3.22 -62.97
C ARG A 419 -24.42 -2.44 -63.89
N SER A 420 -24.00 -1.29 -64.42
CA SER A 420 -24.81 -0.42 -65.28
C SER A 420 -24.39 -0.43 -66.76
N GLN A 421 -23.47 -1.31 -67.16
CA GLN A 421 -22.79 -1.22 -68.46
C GLN A 421 -22.49 -2.60 -69.08
N GLY A 422 -23.45 -3.52 -68.99
CA GLY A 422 -23.30 -4.92 -69.42
C GLY A 422 -24.52 -5.56 -70.10
N ASP A 423 -25.41 -4.76 -70.68
CA ASP A 423 -26.63 -5.23 -71.38
C ASP A 423 -26.64 -4.81 -72.87
N THR A 424 -25.84 -5.48 -73.71
CA THR A 424 -26.08 -5.56 -75.16
C THR A 424 -25.46 -6.80 -75.80
N GLU A 425 -26.23 -7.39 -76.72
CA GLU A 425 -25.97 -8.32 -77.84
C GLU A 425 -24.51 -8.79 -78.12
N GLY A 426 -24.24 -10.05 -78.49
CA GLY A 426 -25.14 -11.18 -78.81
C GLY A 426 -24.38 -12.47 -79.18
N THR A 427 -25.10 -13.55 -79.48
CA THR A 427 -24.56 -14.90 -79.79
C THR A 427 -23.97 -15.04 -81.20
N PRO A 428 -23.14 -16.08 -81.43
CA PRO A 428 -23.66 -17.20 -82.23
C PRO A 428 -23.33 -18.62 -81.72
N GLU A 429 -24.04 -19.55 -82.35
CA GLU A 429 -24.00 -21.03 -82.43
C GLU A 429 -22.60 -21.68 -82.68
N GLU A 430 -22.38 -23.00 -82.57
CA GLU A 430 -23.29 -24.17 -82.52
C GLU A 430 -22.65 -25.45 -81.87
N VAL A 431 -23.52 -26.43 -81.51
CA VAL A 431 -23.32 -27.91 -81.44
C VAL A 431 -22.37 -28.56 -80.40
N ALA A 432 -22.79 -29.75 -79.93
CA ALA A 432 -22.19 -30.58 -78.85
C ALA A 432 -21.40 -31.80 -79.38
N PRO A 433 -21.02 -32.75 -78.48
CA PRO A 433 -21.70 -34.05 -78.60
C PRO A 433 -22.21 -34.68 -77.28
N GLU A 434 -23.25 -35.51 -77.42
CA GLU A 434 -23.74 -36.52 -76.46
C GLU A 434 -23.19 -37.93 -76.85
N GLN A 435 -23.27 -39.06 -76.12
CA GLN A 435 -23.95 -39.54 -74.88
C GLN A 435 -23.21 -40.85 -74.42
N LYS A 436 -23.54 -41.70 -73.43
CA LYS A 436 -24.62 -41.94 -72.42
C LYS A 436 -23.98 -42.77 -71.26
N LEU A 437 -24.50 -42.89 -70.03
CA LEU A 437 -25.46 -43.91 -69.54
C LEU A 437 -25.16 -44.13 -68.01
N GLY A 438 -26.04 -44.57 -67.11
CA GLY A 438 -27.50 -44.66 -67.14
C GLY A 438 -28.11 -45.73 -66.20
N LYS A 439 -28.60 -45.31 -65.01
CA LYS A 439 -29.40 -46.05 -63.98
C LYS A 439 -28.61 -46.97 -63.00
N GLY A 440 -29.08 -47.16 -61.75
CA GLY A 440 -30.15 -46.46 -61.00
C GLY A 440 -30.73 -47.22 -59.79
N GLN A 441 -31.66 -46.57 -59.06
CA GLN A 441 -32.62 -47.09 -58.03
C GLN A 441 -32.02 -47.54 -56.67
N GLU A 442 -32.38 -46.90 -55.54
CA GLU A 442 -33.44 -47.26 -54.52
C GLU A 442 -32.88 -48.21 -53.42
N GLU A 443 -33.37 -48.27 -52.17
CA GLU A 443 -34.70 -48.00 -51.60
C GLU A 443 -34.62 -47.50 -50.12
N GLU A 444 -35.74 -47.15 -49.47
CA GLU A 444 -35.81 -46.70 -48.06
C GLU A 444 -35.99 -47.85 -47.04
N ALA A 445 -35.67 -47.60 -45.75
CA ALA A 445 -36.57 -47.90 -44.61
C ALA A 445 -36.02 -47.40 -43.25
N LYS A 446 -36.93 -46.96 -42.36
CA LYS A 446 -36.68 -46.83 -40.91
C LYS A 446 -37.10 -48.11 -40.19
N ASN A 447 -36.66 -48.29 -38.94
CA ASN A 447 -37.60 -48.72 -37.90
C ASN A 447 -37.19 -48.26 -36.50
N GLU A 448 -38.19 -48.04 -35.65
CA GLU A 448 -38.04 -47.72 -34.22
C GLU A 448 -38.27 -48.99 -33.37
N SER A 449 -37.79 -49.01 -32.12
CA SER A 449 -38.60 -49.49 -30.99
C SER A 449 -37.96 -49.17 -29.64
N SER A 450 -38.77 -48.70 -28.70
CA SER A 450 -38.39 -48.45 -27.31
C SER A 450 -38.95 -49.52 -26.37
N ASN A 451 -38.19 -49.95 -25.36
CA ASN A 451 -38.65 -50.32 -24.01
C ASN A 451 -37.45 -50.68 -23.11
N LYS A 452 -37.46 -50.71 -21.76
CA LYS A 452 -38.18 -50.01 -20.66
C LYS A 452 -38.22 -50.96 -19.43
N ALA A 453 -37.82 -50.46 -18.25
CA ALA A 453 -37.85 -51.14 -16.93
C ALA A 453 -36.85 -52.33 -16.77
N ASN A 454 -36.41 -52.76 -15.58
CA ASN A 454 -36.82 -52.41 -14.20
C ASN A 454 -35.69 -52.65 -13.14
N SER A 455 -35.92 -52.19 -11.89
CA SER A 455 -35.39 -52.67 -10.58
C SER A 455 -34.43 -53.87 -10.59
N GLY A 456 -33.23 -53.86 -9.98
CA GLY A 456 -32.95 -53.54 -8.56
C GLY A 456 -32.72 -54.81 -7.70
N TYR A 457 -32.02 -54.67 -6.56
CA TYR A 457 -31.79 -55.63 -5.45
C TYR A 457 -30.57 -56.59 -5.41
N THR A 458 -29.98 -56.64 -4.19
CA THR A 458 -29.03 -57.62 -3.59
C THR A 458 -27.61 -57.76 -4.15
N GLY A 459 -26.65 -57.77 -3.21
CA GLY A 459 -25.20 -57.84 -3.37
C GLY A 459 -24.54 -57.41 -2.05
#